data_AF-A0A4Q7QUB3-F1
#
_entry.id   AF-A0A4Q7QUB3-F1
#
_cell.length_a   1.000
_cell.length_b   1.000
_cell.length_c   1.000
_cell.angle_alpha   90.00
_cell.angle_beta   90.00
_cell.angle_gamma   90.00
#
_symmetry.space_group_name_H-M   'P 1'
#
loop_
_entity.id
_entity.type
_entity.pdbx_description
1 polymer ?
#
loop_
_entity_poly.entity_id
_entity_poly.type
_entity_poly.pdbx_seq_one_letter_code
_entity_poly.pdbx_strand_id
1 'polypeptide(L)'
;MKDEAELVLPAKADLGEGPCWDSQKGVLYWVNILGKTVNVYDPEANENREIDVDQLVGTVVPRKSGGITVAMEKGFYFLDLDTEQLTEIVDPESQLPENRFNDGKCDPYGRFWAGTLSLSEEQGKGSLYCLYQDFSVEKKVGNLTISNGLAWSPDHKFMYLIDTPTKKVTRFDYDGETGAIENPVAVIEFKEGHGYPDGMTIDDEGMLWIAHWAGAQVSRWNPETGEQLSSISVPALNVTSCTFGGADLKTLYITTARKNMTKEELEKYPLTGGLFKIETDVKGSPAYSFGG
;
A
#
# COMPACT_ATOMS: atom_id res chain seq x y z
N MET A 1 -15.99 1.53 -20.54
CA MET A 1 -15.63 0.80 -19.31
C MET A 1 -16.67 1.13 -18.23
N LYS A 2 -16.71 0.37 -17.13
CA LYS A 2 -17.39 0.85 -15.93
C LYS A 2 -16.54 2.01 -15.37
N ASP A 3 -17.18 3.09 -14.95
CA ASP A 3 -16.48 4.27 -14.38
C ASP A 3 -16.47 4.23 -12.84
N GLU A 4 -17.07 3.19 -12.25
CA GLU A 4 -17.24 2.98 -10.81
C GLU A 4 -16.78 1.57 -10.43
N ALA A 5 -16.07 1.46 -9.30
CA ALA A 5 -15.55 0.21 -8.77
C ALA A 5 -16.63 -0.65 -8.11
N GLU A 6 -16.52 -1.97 -8.27
CA GLU A 6 -17.47 -2.96 -7.77
C GLU A 6 -17.01 -3.54 -6.43
N LEU A 7 -17.91 -3.62 -5.46
CA LEU A 7 -17.64 -4.25 -4.17
C LEU A 7 -17.46 -5.77 -4.37
N VAL A 8 -16.34 -6.32 -3.88
CA VAL A 8 -16.09 -7.76 -3.86
C VAL A 8 -16.22 -8.36 -2.47
N LEU A 9 -15.85 -7.61 -1.43
CA LEU A 9 -15.94 -8.07 -0.04
C LEU A 9 -16.48 -6.94 0.86
N PRO A 10 -17.65 -7.09 1.49
CA PRO A 10 -18.19 -6.12 2.44
C PRO A 10 -17.50 -6.26 3.82
N ALA A 11 -16.17 -6.17 3.88
CA ALA A 11 -15.38 -6.46 5.09
C ALA A 11 -15.66 -5.50 6.26
N LYS A 12 -16.10 -4.28 5.97
CA LYS A 12 -16.28 -3.20 6.96
C LYS A 12 -15.00 -2.94 7.77
N ALA A 13 -13.84 -3.06 7.12
CA ALA A 13 -12.54 -2.85 7.74
C ALA A 13 -12.44 -1.44 8.36
N ASP A 14 -11.90 -1.38 9.58
CA ASP A 14 -11.63 -0.13 10.25
C ASP A 14 -10.54 0.64 9.52
N LEU A 15 -9.49 -0.06 9.06
CA LEU A 15 -8.45 0.49 8.21
C LEU A 15 -7.92 -0.59 7.25
N GLY A 16 -8.70 -0.88 6.20
CA GLY A 16 -8.27 -1.78 5.13
C GLY A 16 -7.15 -1.16 4.32
N GLU A 17 -6.03 -1.85 4.11
CA GLU A 17 -4.79 -1.29 3.57
C GLU A 17 -3.89 -2.34 2.91
N GLY A 18 -2.77 -1.89 2.34
CA GLY A 18 -1.66 -2.72 1.87
C GLY A 18 -2.04 -3.85 0.91
N PRO A 19 -2.91 -3.64 -0.10
CA PRO A 19 -3.25 -4.69 -1.05
C PRO A 19 -2.03 -5.09 -1.89
N CYS A 20 -1.71 -6.37 -1.92
CA CYS A 20 -0.59 -6.94 -2.66
C CYS A 20 -1.01 -8.22 -3.40
N TRP A 21 -0.88 -8.23 -4.72
CA TRP A 21 -1.25 -9.36 -5.55
C TRP A 21 -0.12 -10.40 -5.65
N ASP A 22 -0.41 -11.65 -5.30
CA ASP A 22 0.49 -12.78 -5.50
C ASP A 22 0.14 -13.48 -6.82
N SER A 23 0.82 -13.08 -7.89
CA SER A 23 0.58 -13.62 -9.24
C SER A 23 0.86 -15.12 -9.39
N GLN A 24 1.68 -15.71 -8.51
CA GLN A 24 1.97 -17.15 -8.56
C GLN A 24 0.82 -17.97 -7.97
N LYS A 25 0.17 -17.44 -6.94
CA LYS A 25 -0.95 -18.11 -6.26
C LYS A 25 -2.32 -17.65 -6.73
N GLY A 26 -2.40 -16.50 -7.41
CA GLY A 26 -3.66 -15.92 -7.86
C GLY A 26 -4.51 -15.35 -6.70
N VAL A 27 -3.88 -14.88 -5.63
CA VAL A 27 -4.58 -14.35 -4.44
C VAL A 27 -4.15 -12.92 -4.15
N LEU A 28 -5.04 -12.17 -3.49
CA LEU A 28 -4.77 -10.83 -2.98
C LEU A 28 -4.52 -10.89 -1.48
N TYR A 29 -3.33 -10.50 -1.05
CA TYR A 29 -3.09 -10.17 0.35
C TYR A 29 -3.52 -8.74 0.63
N TRP A 30 -4.08 -8.47 1.80
CA TRP A 30 -4.37 -7.11 2.28
C TRP A 30 -4.45 -7.13 3.82
N VAL A 31 -4.48 -5.98 4.46
CA VAL A 31 -4.49 -5.89 5.92
C VAL A 31 -5.66 -5.06 6.42
N ASN A 32 -6.14 -5.34 7.63
CA ASN A 32 -6.96 -4.41 8.39
C ASN A 32 -6.10 -3.91 9.56
N ILE A 33 -5.43 -2.76 9.39
CA ILE A 33 -4.39 -2.28 10.31
C ILE A 33 -4.92 -2.23 11.75
N LEU A 34 -6.07 -1.58 11.94
CA LEU A 34 -6.68 -1.41 13.26
C LEU A 34 -7.39 -2.67 13.76
N GLY A 35 -7.84 -3.52 12.84
CA GLY A 35 -8.39 -4.84 13.17
C GLY A 35 -7.33 -5.90 13.47
N LYS A 36 -6.04 -5.60 13.25
CA LYS A 36 -4.90 -6.49 13.50
C LYS A 36 -4.96 -7.80 12.71
N THR A 37 -5.49 -7.76 11.49
CA THR A 37 -5.58 -8.95 10.64
C THR A 37 -4.80 -8.79 9.34
N VAL A 38 -4.14 -9.88 8.95
CA VAL A 38 -3.72 -10.13 7.58
C VAL A 38 -4.81 -10.94 6.90
N ASN A 39 -5.15 -10.56 5.68
CA ASN A 39 -6.26 -11.14 4.94
C ASN A 39 -5.74 -11.74 3.63
N VAL A 40 -6.28 -12.90 3.27
CA VAL A 40 -6.02 -13.59 2.00
C VAL A 40 -7.34 -13.71 1.25
N TYR A 41 -7.50 -12.92 0.20
CA TYR A 41 -8.68 -12.96 -0.66
C TYR A 41 -8.38 -13.78 -1.92
N ASP A 42 -9.16 -14.83 -2.12
CA ASP A 42 -9.14 -15.67 -3.32
C ASP A 42 -10.28 -15.24 -4.25
N PRO A 43 -9.99 -14.62 -5.40
CA PRO A 43 -11.02 -14.20 -6.34
C PRO A 43 -11.67 -15.33 -7.13
N GLU A 44 -11.04 -16.51 -7.23
CA GLU A 44 -11.62 -17.70 -7.90
C GLU A 44 -12.65 -18.36 -6.99
N ALA A 45 -12.30 -18.56 -5.71
CA ALA A 45 -13.21 -19.09 -4.70
C ALA A 45 -14.23 -18.05 -4.20
N ASN A 46 -13.92 -16.76 -4.37
CA ASN A 46 -14.66 -15.63 -3.76
C ASN A 46 -14.72 -15.76 -2.23
N GLU A 47 -13.58 -16.10 -1.61
CA GLU A 47 -13.44 -16.32 -0.17
C GLU A 47 -12.35 -15.40 0.39
N ASN A 48 -12.51 -14.98 1.65
CA ASN A 48 -11.51 -14.23 2.40
C ASN A 48 -11.16 -14.98 3.68
N ARG A 49 -9.89 -15.32 3.85
CA ARG A 49 -9.34 -15.84 5.10
C ARG A 49 -8.74 -14.69 5.89
N GLU A 50 -9.08 -14.60 7.16
CA GLU A 50 -8.50 -13.62 8.10
C GLU A 50 -7.56 -14.34 9.06
N ILE A 51 -6.38 -13.76 9.29
CA ILE A 51 -5.37 -14.25 10.23
C ILE A 51 -5.09 -13.12 11.22
N ASP A 52 -5.38 -13.37 12.50
CA ASP A 52 -5.06 -12.43 13.58
C ASP A 52 -3.55 -12.44 13.85
N VAL A 53 -2.95 -11.27 13.92
CA VAL A 53 -1.51 -11.08 14.17
C VAL A 53 -1.21 -10.31 15.47
N ASP A 54 -2.22 -10.12 16.33
CA ASP A 54 -2.19 -9.53 17.68
C ASP A 54 -1.68 -8.07 17.77
N GLN A 55 -1.24 -7.48 16.67
CA GLN A 55 -0.60 -6.16 16.61
C GLN A 55 -1.09 -5.38 15.38
N LEU A 56 -0.90 -4.05 15.40
CA LEU A 56 -1.19 -3.26 14.21
C LEU A 56 -0.26 -3.73 13.08
N VAL A 57 -0.85 -4.04 11.92
CA VAL A 57 -0.11 -4.56 10.75
C VAL A 57 -0.33 -3.60 9.60
N GLY A 58 0.74 -2.91 9.18
CA GLY A 58 0.64 -1.83 8.20
C GLY A 58 0.58 -2.34 6.76
N THR A 59 1.35 -3.37 6.43
CA THR A 59 1.47 -3.89 5.07
C THR A 59 1.94 -5.34 5.04
N VAL A 60 1.71 -6.00 3.91
CA VAL A 60 2.00 -7.42 3.64
C VAL A 60 2.53 -7.59 2.22
N VAL A 61 3.56 -8.43 2.07
CA VAL A 61 4.16 -8.78 0.77
C VAL A 61 4.40 -10.29 0.65
N PRO A 62 4.27 -10.88 -0.55
CA PRO A 62 4.67 -12.27 -0.78
C PRO A 62 6.16 -12.46 -0.53
N ARG A 63 6.57 -13.67 -0.12
CA ARG A 63 7.97 -14.03 0.08
C ARG A 63 8.40 -15.13 -0.90
N LYS A 64 9.55 -14.97 -1.56
CA LYS A 64 10.03 -15.92 -2.58
C LYS A 64 10.26 -17.33 -2.04
N SER A 65 10.67 -17.47 -0.79
CA SER A 65 10.90 -18.76 -0.14
C SER A 65 9.62 -19.42 0.42
N GLY A 66 8.44 -18.83 0.18
CA GLY A 66 7.17 -19.26 0.76
C GLY A 66 6.75 -18.44 1.98
N GLY A 67 5.45 -18.49 2.29
CA GLY A 67 4.82 -17.60 3.26
C GLY A 67 4.71 -16.16 2.76
N ILE A 68 4.59 -15.23 3.72
CA ILE A 68 4.53 -13.79 3.49
C ILE A 68 5.42 -13.05 4.50
N THR A 69 5.79 -11.81 4.18
CA THR A 69 6.48 -10.90 5.08
C THR A 69 5.57 -9.73 5.39
N VAL A 70 5.52 -9.29 6.64
CA VAL A 70 4.68 -8.19 7.11
C VAL A 70 5.51 -7.15 7.84
N ALA A 71 5.12 -5.88 7.75
CA ALA A 71 5.64 -4.81 8.59
C ALA A 71 4.54 -4.38 9.57
N MET A 72 4.83 -4.48 10.86
CA MET A 72 3.88 -4.38 11.96
C MET A 72 4.29 -3.27 12.93
N GLU A 73 3.53 -3.05 13.98
CA GLU A 73 3.85 -2.07 15.03
C GLU A 73 5.28 -2.23 15.58
N LYS A 74 5.75 -3.48 15.75
CA LYS A 74 7.03 -3.81 16.38
C LYS A 74 8.06 -4.40 15.40
N GLY A 75 8.07 -3.90 14.17
CA GLY A 75 9.09 -4.29 13.18
C GLY A 75 8.59 -5.24 12.09
N PHE A 76 9.54 -5.92 11.47
CA PHE A 76 9.31 -6.85 10.36
C PHE A 76 9.21 -8.29 10.85
N TYR A 77 8.27 -9.05 10.29
CA TYR A 77 8.02 -10.43 10.64
C TYR A 77 7.81 -11.29 9.39
N PHE A 78 8.20 -12.56 9.47
CA PHE A 78 7.64 -13.60 8.63
C PHE A 78 6.33 -14.09 9.23
N LEU A 79 5.34 -14.35 8.36
CA LEU A 79 4.12 -15.05 8.73
C LEU A 79 3.99 -16.31 7.86
N ASP A 80 3.98 -17.46 8.54
CA ASP A 80 3.69 -18.75 7.93
C ASP A 80 2.16 -18.91 7.80
N LEU A 81 1.69 -19.13 6.57
CA LEU A 81 0.25 -19.17 6.28
C LEU A 81 -0.42 -20.49 6.69
N ASP A 82 0.33 -21.55 6.93
CA ASP A 82 -0.23 -22.86 7.32
C ASP A 82 -0.38 -22.96 8.85
N THR A 83 0.61 -22.45 9.57
CA THR A 83 0.66 -22.48 11.04
C THR A 83 0.20 -21.19 11.70
N GLU A 84 0.05 -20.11 10.94
CA GLU A 84 -0.23 -18.74 11.41
C GLU A 84 0.83 -18.21 12.39
N GLN A 85 2.02 -18.80 12.38
CA GLN A 85 3.11 -18.41 13.27
C GLN A 85 3.85 -17.18 12.73
N LEU A 86 3.99 -16.18 13.60
CA LEU A 86 4.88 -15.04 13.39
C LEU A 86 6.30 -15.37 13.85
N THR A 87 7.28 -15.01 13.02
CA THR A 87 8.71 -15.05 13.37
C THR A 87 9.30 -13.66 13.17
N GLU A 88 9.81 -13.06 14.25
CA GLU A 88 10.45 -11.74 14.20
C GLU A 88 11.71 -11.77 13.32
N ILE A 89 11.87 -10.73 12.51
CA ILE A 89 13.08 -10.48 11.72
C ILE A 89 13.92 -9.43 12.44
N VAL A 90 13.38 -8.22 12.58
CA VAL A 90 14.07 -7.06 13.18
C VAL A 90 13.09 -5.90 13.38
N ASP A 91 13.28 -5.14 14.46
CA ASP A 91 12.61 -3.87 14.72
C ASP A 91 13.62 -2.69 14.67
N PRO A 92 13.62 -1.88 13.60
CA PRO A 92 14.51 -0.72 13.48
C PRO A 92 14.09 0.47 14.37
N GLU A 93 12.89 0.43 14.97
CA GLU A 93 12.33 1.50 15.79
C GLU A 93 11.98 1.03 17.22
N SER A 94 12.62 -0.02 17.73
CA SER A 94 12.35 -0.57 19.08
C SER A 94 12.45 0.44 20.24
N GLN A 95 13.17 1.55 20.04
CA GLN A 95 13.26 2.68 20.96
C GLN A 95 12.12 3.72 20.85
N LEU A 96 11.22 3.58 19.87
CA LEU A 96 10.11 4.48 19.55
C LEU A 96 8.77 3.72 19.66
N PRO A 97 8.32 3.37 20.88
CA PRO A 97 7.11 2.55 21.07
C PRO A 97 5.81 3.22 20.62
N GLU A 98 5.83 4.52 20.35
CA GLU A 98 4.70 5.28 19.83
C GLU A 98 4.68 5.35 18.29
N ASN A 99 5.58 4.64 17.62
CA ASN A 99 5.60 4.51 16.17
C ASN A 99 5.05 3.14 15.75
N ARG A 100 4.57 3.08 14.49
CA ARG A 100 4.23 1.83 13.81
C ARG A 100 4.58 1.92 12.33
N PHE A 101 4.74 0.78 11.69
CA PHE A 101 4.72 0.72 10.23
C PHE A 101 3.32 1.02 9.65
N ASN A 102 3.31 1.56 8.44
CA ASN A 102 2.14 1.96 7.66
C ASN A 102 2.20 1.25 6.31
N ASP A 103 2.29 1.97 5.19
CA ASP A 103 2.42 1.34 3.88
C ASP A 103 3.84 0.80 3.63
N GLY A 104 3.92 -0.15 2.72
CA GLY A 104 5.15 -0.80 2.31
C GLY A 104 4.94 -1.67 1.09
N LYS A 105 6.02 -1.90 0.34
CA LYS A 105 6.00 -2.68 -0.90
C LYS A 105 7.39 -3.25 -1.18
N CYS A 106 7.43 -4.38 -1.88
CA CYS A 106 8.69 -4.88 -2.41
C CYS A 106 9.10 -4.12 -3.67
N ASP A 107 10.38 -3.80 -3.75
CA ASP A 107 10.97 -3.24 -4.96
C ASP A 107 11.28 -4.33 -6.00
N PRO A 108 11.65 -3.94 -7.23
CA PRO A 108 11.95 -4.91 -8.31
C PRO A 108 13.10 -5.88 -8.02
N TYR A 109 13.92 -5.57 -7.02
CA TYR A 109 15.10 -6.36 -6.64
C TYR A 109 14.81 -7.27 -5.43
N GLY A 110 13.58 -7.25 -4.91
CA GLY A 110 13.11 -8.10 -3.84
C GLY A 110 13.49 -7.61 -2.44
N ARG A 111 13.77 -6.31 -2.28
CA ARG A 111 13.89 -5.68 -0.95
C ARG A 111 12.52 -5.23 -0.48
N PHE A 112 12.25 -5.32 0.82
CA PHE A 112 10.97 -4.91 1.39
C PHE A 112 11.09 -3.51 1.99
N TRP A 113 10.42 -2.54 1.37
CA TRP A 113 10.39 -1.17 1.84
C TRP A 113 9.13 -0.93 2.64
N ALA A 114 9.25 -0.31 3.80
CA ALA A 114 8.08 0.04 4.62
C ALA A 114 8.34 1.33 5.39
N GLY A 115 7.30 2.15 5.47
CA GLY A 115 7.32 3.45 6.09
C GLY A 115 6.65 3.45 7.45
N THR A 116 7.10 4.34 8.35
CA THR A 116 6.53 4.50 9.69
C THR A 116 5.83 5.85 9.87
N LEU A 117 5.02 5.93 10.90
CA LEU A 117 4.46 7.16 11.47
C LEU A 117 4.40 7.02 13.00
N SER A 118 4.20 8.13 13.68
CA SER A 118 3.76 8.11 15.07
C SER A 118 2.25 7.83 15.16
N LEU A 119 1.81 7.17 16.23
CA LEU A 119 0.39 6.89 16.50
C LEU A 119 -0.43 8.18 16.70
N SER A 120 0.22 9.26 17.11
CA SER A 120 -0.37 10.60 17.21
C SER A 120 -0.35 11.38 15.88
N GLU A 121 0.19 10.81 14.81
CA GLU A 121 0.37 11.45 13.50
C GLU A 121 1.19 12.77 13.58
N GLU A 122 2.11 12.85 14.55
CA GLU A 122 3.01 13.98 14.75
C GLU A 122 4.00 14.13 13.58
N GLN A 123 4.13 15.38 13.10
CA GLN A 123 5.00 15.75 12.00
C GLN A 123 6.47 15.37 12.26
N GLY A 124 7.11 14.74 11.27
CA GLY A 124 8.54 14.45 11.30
C GLY A 124 8.94 13.24 12.15
N LYS A 125 7.98 12.46 12.66
CA LYS A 125 8.25 11.25 13.46
C LYS A 125 8.32 9.96 12.65
N GLY A 126 7.89 9.98 11.40
CA GLY A 126 7.97 8.85 10.48
C GLY A 126 9.32 8.74 9.77
N SER A 127 9.63 7.54 9.29
CA SER A 127 10.80 7.24 8.47
C SER A 127 10.47 6.16 7.45
N LEU A 128 11.19 6.13 6.33
CA LEU A 128 11.14 5.03 5.36
C LEU A 128 12.33 4.12 5.59
N TYR A 129 12.08 2.82 5.66
CA TYR A 129 13.10 1.79 5.82
C TYR A 129 13.10 0.82 4.64
N CYS A 130 14.26 0.22 4.38
CA CYS A 130 14.46 -0.87 3.43
C CYS A 130 15.04 -2.08 4.16
N LEU A 131 14.31 -3.18 4.17
CA LEU A 131 14.75 -4.50 4.61
C LEU A 131 15.37 -5.25 3.42
N TYR A 132 16.65 -5.57 3.53
CA TYR A 132 17.41 -6.33 2.53
C TYR A 132 17.23 -7.83 2.72
N GLN A 133 17.62 -8.60 1.70
CA GLN A 133 17.47 -10.06 1.66
C GLN A 133 18.35 -10.78 2.69
N ASP A 134 19.38 -10.12 3.23
CA ASP A 134 20.21 -10.60 4.34
C ASP A 134 19.67 -10.19 5.73
N PHE A 135 18.45 -9.62 5.75
CA PHE A 135 17.73 -9.12 6.93
C PHE A 135 18.34 -7.87 7.59
N SER A 136 19.34 -7.25 6.97
CA SER A 136 19.77 -5.91 7.36
C SER A 136 18.69 -4.88 7.02
N VAL A 137 18.59 -3.82 7.83
CA VAL A 137 17.64 -2.73 7.61
C VAL A 137 18.37 -1.40 7.56
N GLU A 138 18.03 -0.60 6.57
CA GLU A 138 18.56 0.75 6.39
C GLU A 138 17.44 1.77 6.42
N LYS A 139 17.65 2.87 7.15
CA LYS A 139 16.79 4.06 7.04
C LYS A 139 17.13 4.81 5.75
N LYS A 140 16.13 4.98 4.89
CA LYS A 140 16.27 5.61 3.57
C LYS A 140 15.80 7.06 3.55
N VAL A 141 14.71 7.35 4.26
CA VAL A 141 14.20 8.71 4.44
C VAL A 141 13.80 8.90 5.90
N GLY A 142 14.06 10.07 6.47
CA GLY A 142 13.60 10.47 7.80
C GLY A 142 12.71 11.71 7.74
N ASN A 143 12.17 12.11 8.89
CA ASN A 143 11.30 13.29 9.04
C ASN A 143 10.02 13.25 8.18
N LEU A 144 9.48 12.05 7.92
CA LEU A 144 8.17 11.89 7.32
C LEU A 144 7.07 12.11 8.37
N THR A 145 5.84 12.39 7.95
CA THR A 145 4.70 12.46 8.87
C THR A 145 3.87 11.20 8.82
N ILE A 146 3.36 10.85 7.62
CA ILE A 146 2.63 9.61 7.37
C ILE A 146 3.18 9.03 6.07
N SER A 147 4.18 8.16 6.19
CA SER A 147 4.77 7.47 5.05
C SER A 147 3.73 6.54 4.43
N ASN A 148 3.49 6.71 3.14
CA ASN A 148 2.43 6.04 2.41
C ASN A 148 2.91 5.58 1.02
N GLY A 149 2.00 5.50 0.04
CA GLY A 149 2.17 4.89 -1.27
C GLY A 149 3.59 4.90 -1.86
N LEU A 150 4.04 3.70 -2.26
CA LEU A 150 5.33 3.47 -2.91
C LEU A 150 5.14 2.83 -4.29
N ALA A 151 5.97 3.25 -5.25
CA ALA A 151 6.05 2.61 -6.57
C ALA A 151 7.45 2.76 -7.17
N TRP A 152 7.78 1.93 -8.17
CA TRP A 152 9.00 2.05 -8.96
C TRP A 152 8.65 2.13 -10.43
N SER A 153 9.37 2.96 -11.19
CA SER A 153 9.15 3.06 -12.65
C SER A 153 9.39 1.72 -13.33
N PRO A 154 8.71 1.39 -14.46
CA PRO A 154 8.90 0.12 -15.15
C PRO A 154 10.34 -0.13 -15.66
N ASP A 155 11.12 0.94 -15.86
CA ASP A 155 12.53 0.88 -16.23
C ASP A 155 13.49 0.83 -15.02
N HIS A 156 12.94 0.78 -13.80
CA HIS A 156 13.63 0.68 -12.52
C HIS A 156 14.65 1.79 -12.26
N LYS A 157 14.43 2.99 -12.79
CA LYS A 157 15.28 4.16 -12.54
C LYS A 157 14.73 5.13 -11.50
N PHE A 158 13.44 5.06 -11.22
CA PHE A 158 12.79 5.96 -10.28
C PHE A 158 12.04 5.20 -9.20
N MET A 159 12.05 5.76 -8.00
CA MET A 159 11.15 5.41 -6.91
C MET A 159 10.22 6.59 -6.63
N TYR A 160 8.97 6.30 -6.31
CA TYR A 160 7.97 7.29 -5.91
C TYR A 160 7.53 7.02 -4.48
N LEU A 161 7.36 8.08 -3.69
CA LEU A 161 6.93 8.04 -2.30
C LEU A 161 5.90 9.13 -2.02
N ILE A 162 4.89 8.78 -1.23
CA ILE A 162 3.91 9.73 -0.68
C ILE A 162 4.20 9.93 0.82
N ASP A 163 4.29 11.19 1.24
CA ASP A 163 4.11 11.60 2.65
C ASP A 163 2.78 12.35 2.73
N THR A 164 1.74 11.69 3.22
CA THR A 164 0.33 12.08 3.04
C THR A 164 0.04 13.56 3.34
N PRO A 165 0.50 14.13 4.47
CA PRO A 165 0.16 15.52 4.83
C PRO A 165 0.82 16.56 3.93
N THR A 166 1.87 16.18 3.19
CA THR A 166 2.50 17.06 2.19
C THR A 166 1.65 17.24 0.94
N LYS A 167 0.64 16.36 0.74
CA LYS A 167 -0.21 16.29 -0.46
C LYS A 167 0.59 16.14 -1.77
N LYS A 168 1.79 15.53 -1.70
CA LYS A 168 2.72 15.42 -2.82
C LYS A 168 3.17 13.98 -3.05
N VAL A 169 3.44 13.66 -4.32
CA VAL A 169 4.24 12.50 -4.71
C VAL A 169 5.65 12.97 -4.99
N THR A 170 6.62 12.40 -4.29
CA THR A 170 8.04 12.68 -4.48
C THR A 170 8.68 11.56 -5.28
N ARG A 171 9.38 11.91 -6.36
CA ARG A 171 10.23 11.00 -7.15
C ARG A 171 11.67 11.09 -6.64
N PHE A 172 12.35 9.96 -6.63
CA PHE A 172 13.78 9.82 -6.39
C PHE A 172 14.42 9.10 -7.57
N ASP A 173 15.65 9.45 -7.90
CA ASP A 173 16.52 8.57 -8.69
C ASP A 173 16.79 7.32 -7.85
N TYR A 174 16.70 6.14 -8.45
CA TYR A 174 16.80 4.86 -7.76
C TYR A 174 17.88 3.99 -8.41
N ASP A 175 18.78 3.48 -7.58
CA ASP A 175 19.80 2.52 -7.98
C ASP A 175 19.32 1.10 -7.63
N GLY A 176 19.09 0.29 -8.65
CA GLY A 176 18.68 -1.10 -8.49
C GLY A 176 19.72 -1.98 -7.77
N GLU A 177 21.01 -1.76 -8.01
CA GLU A 177 22.09 -2.58 -7.43
C GLU A 177 22.19 -2.38 -5.92
N THR A 178 22.14 -1.12 -5.48
CA THR A 178 22.38 -0.76 -4.07
C THR A 178 21.11 -0.48 -3.29
N GLY A 179 20.05 -0.03 -3.96
CA GLY A 179 18.81 0.44 -3.31
C GLY A 179 18.95 1.86 -2.81
N ALA A 180 19.99 2.58 -3.24
CA ALA A 180 20.13 3.99 -2.97
C ALA A 180 19.02 4.79 -3.66
N ILE A 181 18.60 5.87 -3.01
CA ILE A 181 17.68 6.85 -3.57
C ILE A 181 18.27 8.25 -3.43
N GLU A 182 18.19 9.05 -4.47
CA GLU A 182 18.79 10.38 -4.54
C GLU A 182 17.85 11.39 -5.22
N ASN A 183 18.23 12.67 -5.19
CA ASN A 183 17.58 13.76 -5.95
C ASN A 183 16.05 13.82 -5.81
N PRO A 184 15.51 14.03 -4.59
CA PRO A 184 14.07 14.11 -4.37
C PRO A 184 13.45 15.29 -5.14
N VAL A 185 12.42 15.01 -5.94
CA VAL A 185 11.65 16.02 -6.69
C VAL A 185 10.16 15.75 -6.53
N ALA A 186 9.39 16.75 -6.08
CA ALA A 186 7.93 16.66 -6.10
C ALA A 186 7.43 16.69 -7.55
N VAL A 187 6.75 15.63 -7.97
CA VAL A 187 6.27 15.45 -9.36
C VAL A 187 4.76 15.61 -9.51
N ILE A 188 4.01 15.38 -8.43
CA ILE A 188 2.56 15.55 -8.38
C ILE A 188 2.21 16.29 -7.09
N GLU A 189 1.25 17.20 -7.15
CA GLU A 189 0.70 17.93 -6.00
C GLU A 189 -0.84 17.91 -6.05
N PHE A 190 -1.46 17.41 -4.99
CA PHE A 190 -2.91 17.32 -4.86
C PHE A 190 -3.49 18.70 -4.56
N LYS A 191 -4.54 19.07 -5.30
CA LYS A 191 -5.26 20.32 -5.10
C LYS A 191 -6.24 20.20 -3.95
N GLU A 192 -6.68 21.35 -3.44
CA GLU A 192 -7.71 21.40 -2.42
C GLU A 192 -9.01 20.74 -2.91
N GLY A 193 -9.70 20.02 -2.03
CA GLY A 193 -10.90 19.25 -2.37
C GLY A 193 -10.66 17.88 -3.02
N HIS A 194 -9.41 17.49 -3.33
CA HIS A 194 -9.10 16.15 -3.85
C HIS A 194 -8.98 15.08 -2.75
N GLY A 195 -9.12 15.43 -1.46
CA GLY A 195 -8.75 14.55 -0.36
C GLY A 195 -7.22 14.52 -0.16
N TYR A 196 -6.70 13.38 0.29
CA TYR A 196 -5.27 13.18 0.55
C TYR A 196 -4.73 11.97 -0.24
N PRO A 197 -3.52 12.06 -0.81
CA PRO A 197 -2.89 10.92 -1.48
C PRO A 197 -2.51 9.88 -0.43
N ASP A 198 -2.91 8.63 -0.64
CA ASP A 198 -2.71 7.54 0.32
C ASP A 198 -1.80 6.46 -0.30
N GLY A 199 -2.25 5.21 -0.40
CA GLY A 199 -1.58 4.14 -1.14
C GLY A 199 -1.53 4.37 -2.66
N MET A 200 -0.49 3.82 -3.29
CA MET A 200 -0.21 4.04 -4.71
C MET A 200 0.32 2.78 -5.40
N THR A 201 0.01 2.62 -6.67
CA THR A 201 0.63 1.63 -7.57
C THR A 201 0.97 2.26 -8.93
N ILE A 202 1.52 1.48 -9.86
CA ILE A 202 1.94 1.96 -11.18
C ILE A 202 1.53 0.96 -12.26
N ASP A 203 1.10 1.48 -13.42
CA ASP A 203 0.82 0.66 -14.59
C ASP A 203 2.07 0.42 -15.46
N ASP A 204 1.95 -0.43 -16.48
CA ASP A 204 3.05 -0.78 -17.39
C ASP A 204 3.39 0.34 -18.39
N GLU A 205 2.55 1.38 -18.49
CA GLU A 205 2.81 2.63 -19.21
C GLU A 205 3.59 3.65 -18.35
N GLY A 206 3.83 3.34 -17.06
CA GLY A 206 4.56 4.20 -16.13
C GLY A 206 3.71 5.28 -15.47
N MET A 207 2.38 5.19 -15.52
CA MET A 207 1.48 6.12 -14.85
C MET A 207 1.13 5.66 -13.45
N LEU A 208 1.05 6.62 -12.52
CA LEU A 208 0.78 6.36 -11.11
C LEU A 208 -0.72 6.31 -10.83
N TRP A 209 -1.14 5.28 -10.11
CA TRP A 209 -2.52 5.10 -9.64
C TRP A 209 -2.56 5.35 -8.14
N ILE A 210 -3.28 6.37 -7.71
CA ILE A 210 -3.23 6.88 -6.34
C ILE A 210 -4.62 6.83 -5.72
N ALA A 211 -4.73 6.21 -4.55
CA ALA A 211 -5.93 6.21 -3.74
C ALA A 211 -6.12 7.57 -3.04
N HIS A 212 -7.38 8.01 -2.93
CA HIS A 212 -7.71 9.28 -2.29
C HIS A 212 -8.44 9.05 -0.95
N TRP A 213 -7.72 9.25 0.15
CA TRP A 213 -8.33 9.34 1.46
C TRP A 213 -9.28 10.55 1.50
N ALA A 214 -10.51 10.33 1.98
CA ALA A 214 -11.61 11.30 1.95
C ALA A 214 -11.93 11.87 0.54
N GLY A 215 -11.61 11.14 -0.53
CA GLY A 215 -11.83 11.57 -1.92
C GLY A 215 -12.71 10.65 -2.77
N ALA A 216 -13.09 9.47 -2.27
CA ALA A 216 -13.99 8.53 -2.95
C ALA A 216 -13.58 8.12 -4.38
N GLN A 217 -12.26 8.05 -4.64
CA GLN A 217 -11.74 7.70 -5.95
C GLN A 217 -10.32 7.12 -5.89
N VAL A 218 -9.93 6.49 -6.99
CA VAL A 218 -8.53 6.30 -7.38
C VAL A 218 -8.28 7.13 -8.63
N SER A 219 -7.16 7.84 -8.72
CA SER A 219 -6.81 8.64 -9.90
C SER A 219 -5.54 8.14 -10.55
N ARG A 220 -5.43 8.38 -11.86
CA ARG A 220 -4.27 8.02 -12.69
C ARG A 220 -3.52 9.30 -13.07
N TRP A 221 -2.20 9.32 -12.86
CA TRP A 221 -1.35 10.49 -13.07
C TRP A 221 -0.16 10.20 -13.95
N ASN A 222 0.21 11.18 -14.75
CA ASN A 222 1.50 11.20 -15.43
C ASN A 222 2.57 11.81 -14.51
N PRO A 223 3.57 11.04 -14.05
CA PRO A 223 4.62 11.55 -13.17
C PRO A 223 5.66 12.43 -13.87
N GLU A 224 5.69 12.49 -15.20
CA GLU A 224 6.57 13.39 -15.95
C GLU A 224 5.97 14.79 -16.07
N THR A 225 4.67 14.88 -16.31
CA THR A 225 3.97 16.17 -16.50
C THR A 225 3.28 16.67 -15.23
N GLY A 226 3.02 15.79 -14.26
CA GLY A 226 2.21 16.07 -13.07
C GLY A 226 0.71 16.14 -13.34
N GLU A 227 0.25 15.76 -14.54
CA GLU A 227 -1.15 15.84 -14.94
C GLU A 227 -1.96 14.62 -14.47
N GLN A 228 -3.15 14.87 -13.95
CA GLN A 228 -4.15 13.83 -13.69
C GLN A 228 -4.82 13.47 -15.02
N LEU A 229 -4.66 12.22 -15.46
CA LEU A 229 -5.17 11.72 -16.74
C LEU A 229 -6.62 11.25 -16.65
N SER A 230 -6.98 10.61 -15.53
CA SER A 230 -8.32 10.07 -15.30
C SER A 230 -8.57 9.80 -13.82
N SER A 231 -9.81 9.44 -13.47
CA SER A 231 -10.16 8.91 -12.16
C SER A 231 -11.24 7.83 -12.29
N ILE A 232 -11.25 6.94 -11.31
CA ILE A 232 -12.25 5.89 -11.10
C ILE A 232 -12.99 6.21 -9.82
N SER A 233 -14.32 6.27 -9.89
CA SER A 233 -15.14 6.47 -8.69
C SER A 233 -15.18 5.20 -7.86
N VAL A 234 -15.12 5.35 -6.54
CA VAL A 234 -15.29 4.26 -5.59
C VAL A 234 -16.46 4.62 -4.67
N PRO A 235 -17.47 3.76 -4.49
CA PRO A 235 -18.63 4.06 -3.64
C PRO A 235 -18.31 3.92 -2.14
N ALA A 236 -17.17 4.47 -1.72
CA ALA A 236 -16.63 4.50 -0.37
C ALA A 236 -15.80 5.78 -0.19
N LEU A 237 -15.91 6.48 0.94
CA LEU A 237 -15.32 7.81 1.09
C LEU A 237 -13.80 7.78 1.26
N ASN A 238 -13.31 6.94 2.18
CA ASN A 238 -11.89 6.81 2.49
C ASN A 238 -11.30 5.66 1.69
N VAL A 239 -10.82 5.97 0.49
CA VAL A 239 -10.08 5.03 -0.35
C VAL A 239 -8.63 5.06 0.09
N THR A 240 -8.10 3.90 0.49
CA THR A 240 -6.81 3.83 1.19
C THR A 240 -5.67 3.41 0.28
N SER A 241 -5.85 2.37 -0.54
CA SER A 241 -4.78 1.89 -1.40
C SER A 241 -5.34 1.10 -2.58
N CYS A 242 -4.47 0.79 -3.55
CA CYS A 242 -4.83 0.02 -4.73
C CYS A 242 -3.65 -0.78 -5.29
N THR A 243 -3.95 -1.90 -5.94
CA THR A 243 -2.95 -2.74 -6.61
C THR A 243 -3.56 -3.45 -7.82
N PHE A 244 -2.75 -3.72 -8.83
CA PHE A 244 -3.18 -4.50 -9.98
C PHE A 244 -3.04 -5.99 -9.69
N GLY A 245 -4.02 -6.76 -10.13
CA GLY A 245 -4.10 -8.21 -10.00
C GLY A 245 -4.90 -8.85 -11.14
N GLY A 246 -5.29 -10.10 -10.94
CA GLY A 246 -5.82 -10.93 -12.03
C GLY A 246 -4.70 -11.51 -12.91
N ALA A 247 -5.07 -12.47 -13.78
CA ALA A 247 -4.10 -13.21 -14.59
C ALA A 247 -3.38 -12.34 -15.64
N ASP A 248 -4.02 -11.27 -16.10
CA ASP A 248 -3.48 -10.33 -17.07
C ASP A 248 -3.03 -8.99 -16.45
N LEU A 249 -3.14 -8.85 -15.12
CA LEU A 249 -2.89 -7.63 -14.36
C LEU A 249 -3.78 -6.44 -14.77
N LYS A 250 -5.01 -6.69 -15.26
CA LYS A 250 -5.98 -5.63 -15.63
C LYS A 250 -7.07 -5.39 -14.59
N THR A 251 -7.13 -6.19 -13.53
CA THR A 251 -8.04 -5.94 -12.42
C THR A 251 -7.35 -5.04 -11.38
N LEU A 252 -7.85 -3.83 -11.16
CA LEU A 252 -7.40 -2.97 -10.07
C LEU A 252 -8.22 -3.27 -8.81
N TYR A 253 -7.58 -3.82 -7.78
CA TYR A 253 -8.15 -4.01 -6.46
C TYR A 253 -7.93 -2.77 -5.60
N ILE A 254 -8.92 -2.43 -4.77
CA ILE A 254 -8.97 -1.16 -4.03
C ILE A 254 -9.45 -1.42 -2.61
N THR A 255 -8.67 -1.00 -1.62
CA THR A 255 -9.02 -1.06 -0.19
C THR A 255 -9.61 0.26 0.29
N THR A 256 -10.42 0.19 1.34
CA THR A 256 -11.09 1.37 1.93
C THR A 256 -11.21 1.23 3.45
N ALA A 257 -11.52 2.31 4.17
CA ALA A 257 -11.45 2.34 5.63
C ALA A 257 -12.58 3.11 6.32
N ARG A 258 -13.10 2.58 7.42
CA ARG A 258 -14.13 3.27 8.24
C ARG A 258 -13.55 4.23 9.28
N LYS A 259 -12.23 4.21 9.52
CA LYS A 259 -11.55 5.07 10.49
C LYS A 259 -11.96 6.53 10.26
N ASN A 260 -12.28 7.20 11.38
CA ASN A 260 -12.68 8.60 11.45
C ASN A 260 -14.00 8.99 10.73
N MET A 261 -14.82 8.03 10.30
CA MET A 261 -16.12 8.34 9.70
C MET A 261 -17.20 8.60 10.75
N THR A 262 -18.02 9.60 10.48
CA THR A 262 -19.26 9.87 11.21
C THR A 262 -20.38 8.91 10.81
N LYS A 263 -21.46 8.85 11.61
CA LYS A 263 -22.66 8.07 11.26
C LYS A 263 -23.29 8.54 9.94
N GLU A 264 -23.36 9.85 9.74
CA GLU A 264 -23.93 10.46 8.52
C GLU A 264 -23.11 10.09 7.28
N GLU A 265 -21.77 10.09 7.38
CA GLU A 265 -20.90 9.66 6.28
C GLU A 265 -21.04 8.16 6.00
N LEU A 266 -21.19 7.32 7.03
CA LEU A 266 -21.44 5.88 6.85
C LEU A 266 -22.82 5.60 6.25
N GLU A 267 -23.83 6.42 6.52
CA GLU A 267 -25.13 6.35 5.85
C GLU A 267 -25.03 6.76 4.37
N LYS A 268 -24.21 7.77 4.06
CA LYS A 268 -23.95 8.23 2.69
C LYS A 268 -23.06 7.27 1.89
N TYR A 269 -22.06 6.66 2.53
CA TYR A 269 -21.10 5.74 1.93
C TYR A 269 -21.07 4.39 2.68
N PRO A 270 -22.17 3.60 2.62
CA PRO A 270 -22.34 2.40 3.44
C PRO A 270 -21.35 1.29 3.13
N LEU A 271 -20.74 1.31 1.94
CA LEU A 271 -19.78 0.31 1.49
C LEU A 271 -18.33 0.62 1.93
N THR A 272 -18.09 1.74 2.61
CA THR A 272 -16.76 2.05 3.13
C THR A 272 -16.27 0.99 4.12
N GLY A 273 -14.99 0.66 4.05
CA GLY A 273 -14.38 -0.51 4.69
C GLY A 273 -14.48 -1.79 3.85
N GLY A 274 -15.01 -1.71 2.63
CA GLY A 274 -15.04 -2.82 1.68
C GLY A 274 -13.75 -2.95 0.87
N LEU A 275 -13.56 -4.13 0.29
CA LEU A 275 -12.62 -4.38 -0.80
C LEU A 275 -13.40 -4.27 -2.12
N PHE A 276 -12.84 -3.52 -3.07
CA PHE A 276 -13.43 -3.28 -4.38
C PHE A 276 -12.50 -3.78 -5.49
N LYS A 277 -13.07 -3.95 -6.69
CA LYS A 277 -12.29 -4.15 -7.91
C LYS A 277 -12.89 -3.39 -9.09
N ILE A 278 -12.08 -3.17 -10.11
CA ILE A 278 -12.53 -2.68 -11.42
C ILE A 278 -11.58 -3.17 -12.50
N GLU A 279 -12.11 -3.46 -13.69
CA GLU A 279 -11.31 -3.79 -14.87
C GLU A 279 -10.84 -2.51 -15.57
N THR A 280 -9.55 -2.45 -15.89
CA THR A 280 -8.93 -1.32 -16.59
C THR A 280 -8.50 -1.70 -18.00
N ASP A 281 -8.46 -0.72 -18.90
CA ASP A 281 -7.96 -0.95 -20.26
C ASP A 281 -6.43 -1.12 -20.31
N VAL A 282 -5.72 -0.54 -19.34
CA VAL A 282 -4.27 -0.66 -19.15
C VAL A 282 -3.93 -1.81 -18.21
N LYS A 283 -2.67 -2.24 -18.25
CA LYS A 283 -2.16 -3.34 -17.44
C LYS A 283 -1.28 -2.79 -16.30
N GLY A 284 -1.34 -3.40 -15.13
CA GLY A 284 -0.45 -3.10 -14.01
C GLY A 284 0.99 -3.55 -14.20
N SER A 285 1.91 -2.90 -13.50
CA SER A 285 3.23 -3.47 -13.23
C SER A 285 3.11 -4.63 -12.22
N PRO A 286 3.95 -5.68 -12.32
CA PRO A 286 3.90 -6.81 -11.39
C PRO A 286 4.25 -6.37 -9.97
N ALA A 287 3.52 -6.89 -8.99
CA ALA A 287 3.97 -6.85 -7.59
C ALA A 287 5.18 -7.78 -7.41
N TYR A 288 6.15 -7.33 -6.62
CA TYR A 288 7.34 -8.10 -6.31
C TYR A 288 7.22 -8.81 -4.97
N SER A 289 8.04 -9.83 -4.79
CA SER A 289 8.11 -10.61 -3.55
C SER A 289 9.42 -10.33 -2.84
N PHE A 290 9.39 -10.35 -1.50
CA PHE A 290 10.59 -10.26 -0.68
C PHE A 290 11.51 -11.44 -0.99
N GLY A 291 12.79 -11.14 -1.23
CA GLY A 291 13.78 -12.09 -1.72
C GLY A 291 14.52 -12.87 -0.63
N GLY A 292 14.46 -12.42 0.62
CA GLY A 292 15.05 -13.11 1.78
C GLY A 292 14.15 -14.18 2.36
#